data_AF-A0A1Y3NN03-F1
#
_entry.id   AF-A0A1Y3NN03-F1
#
_cell.length_a   1.000
_cell.length_b   1.000
_cell.length_c   1.000
_cell.angle_alpha   90.00
_cell.angle_beta   90.00
_cell.angle_gamma   90.00
#
_symmetry.space_group_name_H-M   'P 1'
#
loop_
_entity.id
_entity.type
_entity.pdbx_description
1 polymer ?
#
loop_
_entity_poly.entity_id
_entity_poly.type
_entity_poly.pdbx_seq_one_letter_code
_entity_poly.pdbx_strand_id
1 'polypeptide(L)'
;MNSLSLLLLCLSFVLSTFAKKVYYEAEDGKLNGVTVFKSDLSGFSGTGYVGRFENPGNSVTVTVDAKENGMYDLSIIYCANMGQKINSLTVNGQSAGDITFTENTGFEELNIGAIYLKAGKNTIGLTASWGWMWVDAFVINDTPNAAKDVTSKLNPTLVNPKAIPAAKKLYDFLKSNYGKRILSGQVGAAGQAGDEGQEIQRIQKATGKLPAVWNMDFIFESND
;
A
#
# COMPACT_ATOMS: atom_id res chain seq x y z
N MET A 1 -16.67 29.30 53.75
CA MET A 1 -16.30 27.95 53.27
C MET A 1 -16.00 28.08 51.79
N ASN A 2 -14.72 28.12 51.45
CA ASN A 2 -14.21 28.30 50.10
C ASN A 2 -14.20 26.97 49.36
N SER A 3 -14.76 26.89 48.16
CA SER A 3 -14.51 25.80 47.22
C SER A 3 -13.96 26.39 45.93
N LEU A 4 -12.64 26.34 45.80
CA LEU A 4 -11.86 26.73 44.63
C LEU A 4 -11.88 25.54 43.65
N SER A 5 -12.62 25.63 42.55
CA SER A 5 -12.60 24.61 41.49
C SER A 5 -11.36 24.80 40.63
N LEU A 6 -10.43 23.85 40.71
CA LEU A 6 -9.22 23.79 39.90
C LEU A 6 -9.53 23.12 38.56
N LEU A 7 -9.59 23.91 37.49
CA LEU A 7 -9.76 23.41 36.13
C LEU A 7 -8.39 22.94 35.59
N LEU A 8 -8.15 21.63 35.56
CA LEU A 8 -6.96 21.06 34.90
C LEU A 8 -7.13 21.15 33.38
N LEU A 9 -6.37 22.03 32.73
CA LEU A 9 -6.24 22.09 31.28
C LEU A 9 -5.16 21.07 30.86
N CYS A 10 -5.56 19.85 30.51
CA CYS A 10 -4.65 18.87 29.89
C CYS A 10 -4.32 19.32 28.47
N LEU A 11 -3.20 20.05 28.32
CA LEU A 11 -2.66 20.43 27.02
C LEU A 11 -1.99 19.20 26.39
N SER A 12 -2.74 18.42 25.60
CA SER A 12 -2.18 17.33 24.81
C SER A 12 -1.35 17.91 23.66
N PHE A 13 -0.03 17.93 23.80
CA PHE A 13 0.89 18.17 22.70
C PHE A 13 0.81 16.99 21.74
N VAL A 14 0.18 17.18 20.58
CA VAL A 14 0.30 16.25 19.46
C VAL A 14 1.65 16.53 18.82
N LEU A 15 2.67 15.72 19.12
CA LEU A 15 3.89 15.70 18.32
C LEU A 15 3.55 15.06 16.97
N SER A 16 3.38 15.89 15.96
CA SER A 16 3.33 15.45 14.57
C SER A 16 4.76 15.08 14.15
N THR A 17 5.14 13.81 14.30
CA THR A 17 6.38 13.31 13.72
C THR A 17 6.16 13.18 12.21
N PHE A 18 6.73 14.11 11.44
CA PHE A 18 6.81 13.92 9.99
C PHE A 18 7.75 12.75 9.70
N ALA A 19 7.28 11.77 8.93
CA ALA A 19 8.11 10.66 8.50
C ALA A 19 9.29 11.22 7.69
N LYS A 20 10.50 10.78 8.04
CA LYS A 20 11.72 11.22 7.37
C LYS A 20 11.99 10.32 6.17
N LYS A 21 12.28 10.90 5.01
CA LYS A 21 12.78 10.16 3.85
C LYS A 21 14.17 9.60 4.12
N VAL A 22 14.36 8.31 3.84
CA VAL A 22 15.63 7.58 3.92
C VAL A 22 16.01 7.16 2.52
N TYR A 23 17.24 7.50 2.12
CA TYR A 23 17.80 7.21 0.82
C TYR A 23 18.61 5.92 0.92
N TYR A 24 18.31 4.99 0.03
CA TYR A 24 19.09 3.78 -0.20
C TYR A 24 19.70 3.91 -1.59
N GLU A 25 20.93 4.41 -1.61
CA GLU A 25 21.68 4.70 -2.83
C GLU A 25 21.83 3.44 -3.67
N ALA A 26 21.55 3.53 -4.96
CA ALA A 26 21.52 2.38 -5.85
C ALA A 26 22.93 1.83 -6.09
N GLU A 27 23.96 2.68 -6.08
CA GLU A 27 25.37 2.30 -6.21
C GLU A 27 25.91 1.50 -5.03
N ASP A 28 25.27 1.58 -3.86
CA ASP A 28 25.58 0.76 -2.68
C ASP A 28 24.82 -0.58 -2.68
N GLY A 29 23.94 -0.79 -3.67
CA GLY A 29 23.14 -1.98 -3.84
C GLY A 29 23.93 -3.18 -4.40
N LYS A 30 23.28 -4.34 -4.37
CA LYS A 30 23.74 -5.52 -5.12
C LYS A 30 23.42 -5.32 -6.60
N LEU A 31 24.47 -5.26 -7.42
CA LEU A 31 24.36 -5.08 -8.87
C LEU A 31 24.46 -6.42 -9.61
N ASN A 32 23.65 -6.59 -10.64
CA ASN A 32 23.72 -7.72 -11.57
C ASN A 32 23.71 -7.18 -13.00
N GLY A 33 24.85 -7.20 -13.68
CA GLY A 33 24.95 -6.77 -15.09
C GLY A 33 24.74 -5.27 -15.35
N VAL A 34 24.61 -4.45 -14.30
CA VAL A 34 24.61 -2.98 -14.35
C VAL A 34 25.89 -2.43 -13.70
N THR A 35 26.24 -1.19 -14.05
CA THR A 35 27.45 -0.52 -13.56
C THR A 35 27.11 0.79 -12.85
N VAL A 36 28.02 1.23 -11.97
CA VAL A 36 27.97 2.54 -11.32
C VAL A 36 28.59 3.61 -12.23
N PHE A 37 27.94 4.76 -12.31
CA PHE A 37 28.39 5.96 -13.01
C PHE A 37 28.48 7.12 -12.02
N LYS A 38 29.36 8.10 -12.28
CA LYS A 38 29.67 9.18 -11.30
C LYS A 38 29.69 10.59 -11.89
N SER A 39 29.52 10.73 -13.21
CA SER A 39 29.79 12.02 -13.86
C SER A 39 29.07 12.26 -15.18
N ASP A 40 28.46 11.24 -15.80
CA ASP A 40 27.82 11.42 -17.12
C ASP A 40 26.52 12.24 -17.00
N LEU A 41 25.85 12.13 -15.85
CA LEU A 41 24.67 12.91 -15.47
C LEU A 41 24.97 13.63 -14.15
N SER A 42 24.24 14.72 -13.90
CA SER A 42 24.37 15.53 -12.67
C SER A 42 23.05 15.51 -11.88
N GLY A 43 23.11 15.89 -10.60
CA GLY A 43 21.94 15.97 -9.73
C GLY A 43 21.55 14.65 -9.03
N PHE A 44 22.41 13.63 -9.09
CA PHE A 44 22.28 12.39 -8.33
C PHE A 44 22.65 12.60 -6.84
N SER A 45 22.13 11.77 -5.94
CA SER A 45 22.50 11.70 -4.53
C SER A 45 23.76 10.85 -4.32
N GLY A 46 24.22 10.68 -3.08
CA GLY A 46 25.37 9.81 -2.80
C GLY A 46 26.64 10.12 -3.59
N THR A 47 27.19 9.09 -4.23
CA THR A 47 28.48 9.14 -4.95
C THR A 47 28.39 8.72 -6.41
N GLY A 48 27.21 8.29 -6.85
CA GLY A 48 26.95 7.87 -8.21
C GLY A 48 25.49 7.48 -8.42
N TYR A 49 25.27 6.70 -9.47
CA TYR A 49 23.99 6.11 -9.82
C TYR A 49 24.26 4.86 -10.65
N VAL A 50 23.27 3.98 -10.81
CA VAL A 50 23.40 2.74 -11.58
C VAL A 50 22.50 2.78 -12.79
N GLY A 51 22.85 2.06 -13.86
CA GLY A 51 21.94 2.05 -14.98
C GLY A 51 22.37 1.32 -16.23
N ARG A 52 21.85 1.86 -17.32
CA ARG A 52 21.72 1.32 -18.68
C ARG A 52 20.88 0.06 -18.79
N PHE A 53 20.89 -0.86 -17.83
CA PHE A 53 20.03 -2.06 -17.83
C PHE A 53 19.94 -2.72 -19.23
N GLU A 54 21.09 -2.86 -19.90
CA GLU A 54 21.17 -3.15 -21.34
C GLU A 54 20.68 -4.54 -21.73
N ASN A 55 20.78 -5.50 -20.79
CA ASN A 55 20.46 -6.91 -21.03
C ASN A 55 19.29 -7.38 -20.15
N PRO A 56 18.47 -8.33 -20.64
CA PRO A 56 17.47 -9.00 -19.81
C PRO A 56 18.10 -9.58 -18.53
N GLY A 57 17.45 -9.37 -17.40
CA GLY A 57 17.94 -9.83 -16.09
C GLY A 57 18.95 -8.89 -15.42
N ASN A 58 19.40 -7.82 -16.09
CA ASN A 58 20.13 -6.75 -15.44
C ASN A 58 19.31 -6.19 -14.28
N SER A 59 19.92 -6.01 -13.10
CA SER A 59 19.18 -5.54 -11.93
C SER A 59 20.05 -4.83 -10.91
N VAL A 60 19.39 -4.02 -10.10
CA VAL A 60 19.91 -3.45 -8.85
C VAL A 60 18.98 -3.89 -7.72
N THR A 61 19.56 -4.24 -6.57
CA THR A 61 18.80 -4.57 -5.35
C THR A 61 19.41 -3.89 -4.14
N VAL A 62 18.65 -3.05 -3.46
CA VAL A 62 19.04 -2.45 -2.19
C VAL A 62 18.51 -3.27 -1.02
N THR A 63 19.26 -3.28 0.09
CA THR A 63 18.78 -3.82 1.36
C THR A 63 18.34 -2.66 2.23
N VAL A 64 17.07 -2.67 2.62
CA VAL A 64 16.47 -1.64 3.49
C VAL A 64 16.20 -2.18 4.88
N ASP A 65 16.22 -1.31 5.89
CA ASP A 65 15.88 -1.67 7.27
C ASP A 65 14.60 -0.96 7.70
N ALA A 66 13.57 -1.74 8.02
CA ALA A 66 12.28 -1.25 8.46
C ALA A 66 12.13 -1.47 9.97
N LYS A 67 11.79 -0.42 10.73
CA LYS A 67 11.67 -0.50 12.20
C LYS A 67 10.58 -1.45 12.66
N GLU A 68 9.51 -1.60 11.89
CA GLU A 68 8.36 -2.44 12.21
C GLU A 68 7.69 -2.97 10.94
N ASN A 69 6.76 -3.93 11.12
CA ASN A 69 5.96 -4.43 10.01
C ASN A 69 4.98 -3.35 9.54
N GLY A 70 4.90 -3.07 8.24
CA GLY A 70 3.93 -2.10 7.75
C GLY A 70 4.00 -1.82 6.27
N MET A 71 3.09 -0.96 5.83
CA MET A 71 3.13 -0.38 4.49
C MET A 71 4.03 0.85 4.51
N TYR A 72 5.00 0.93 3.61
CA TYR A 72 5.91 2.05 3.46
C TYR A 72 5.76 2.64 2.07
N ASP A 73 5.60 3.96 1.96
CA ASP A 73 5.67 4.62 0.66
C ASP A 73 7.09 4.50 0.09
N LEU A 74 7.18 3.95 -1.11
CA LEU A 74 8.39 3.85 -1.91
C LEU A 74 8.35 4.90 -3.02
N SER A 75 9.45 5.62 -3.16
CA SER A 75 9.80 6.37 -4.35
C SER A 75 11.10 5.84 -4.95
N ILE A 76 11.29 6.04 -6.25
CA ILE A 76 12.56 5.77 -6.93
C ILE A 76 13.02 7.06 -7.59
N ILE A 77 14.25 7.47 -7.32
CA ILE A 77 14.89 8.59 -8.02
C ILE A 77 15.54 8.03 -9.28
N TYR A 78 15.13 8.53 -10.44
CA TYR A 78 15.50 7.94 -11.72
C TYR A 78 15.69 8.99 -12.81
N CYS A 79 16.41 8.59 -13.86
CA CYS A 79 16.46 9.32 -15.12
C CYS A 79 16.19 8.35 -16.28
N ALA A 80 15.21 8.64 -17.12
CA ALA A 80 14.85 7.88 -18.33
C ALA A 80 14.99 8.75 -19.58
N ASN A 81 16.19 9.27 -19.80
CA ASN A 81 16.53 10.17 -20.93
C ASN A 81 16.64 9.49 -22.30
N MET A 82 16.12 8.27 -22.43
CA MET A 82 16.10 7.47 -23.67
C MET A 82 14.66 7.08 -24.05
N GLY A 83 13.67 7.90 -23.68
CA GLY A 83 12.24 7.61 -23.79
C GLY A 83 11.66 6.89 -22.57
N GLN A 84 10.34 6.80 -22.49
CA GLN A 84 9.63 6.06 -21.43
C GLN A 84 10.14 4.62 -21.32
N LYS A 85 10.25 4.11 -20.09
CA LYS A 85 10.67 2.73 -19.80
C LYS A 85 9.71 2.05 -18.85
N ILE A 86 9.67 0.72 -18.93
CA ILE A 86 8.95 -0.14 -18.00
C ILE A 86 9.96 -1.13 -17.43
N ASN A 87 10.05 -1.23 -16.11
CA ASN A 87 10.94 -2.17 -15.43
C ASN A 87 10.22 -2.84 -14.25
N SER A 88 10.62 -4.07 -13.92
CA SER A 88 9.91 -4.89 -12.94
C SER A 88 10.45 -4.65 -11.53
N LEU A 89 9.55 -4.32 -10.60
CA LEU A 89 9.87 -4.14 -9.19
C LEU A 89 9.72 -5.47 -8.44
N THR A 90 10.62 -5.69 -7.49
CA THR A 90 10.56 -6.82 -6.56
C THR A 90 10.72 -6.36 -5.12
N VAL A 91 10.00 -7.00 -4.20
CA VAL A 91 10.13 -6.81 -2.75
C VAL A 91 10.33 -8.17 -2.12
N ASN A 92 11.41 -8.37 -1.37
CA ASN A 92 11.79 -9.64 -0.77
C ASN A 92 11.81 -10.81 -1.78
N GLY A 93 12.25 -10.54 -3.00
CA GLY A 93 12.34 -11.51 -4.11
C GLY A 93 10.99 -11.88 -4.75
N GLN A 94 9.88 -11.28 -4.32
CA GLN A 94 8.56 -11.45 -4.94
C GLN A 94 8.29 -10.29 -5.90
N SER A 95 7.59 -10.56 -7.00
CA SER A 95 7.16 -9.50 -7.93
C SER A 95 6.20 -8.53 -7.24
N ALA A 96 6.46 -7.24 -7.39
CA ALA A 96 5.62 -6.14 -6.92
C ALA A 96 4.98 -5.36 -8.08
N GLY A 97 5.07 -5.90 -9.30
CA GLY A 97 4.52 -5.32 -10.52
C GLY A 97 5.55 -4.60 -11.39
N ASP A 98 5.10 -4.18 -12.56
CA ASP A 98 5.87 -3.40 -13.51
C ASP A 98 5.64 -1.90 -13.28
N ILE A 99 6.74 -1.14 -13.30
CA ILE A 99 6.74 0.29 -13.06
C ILE A 99 7.02 1.01 -14.36
N THR A 100 6.13 1.95 -14.71
CA THR A 100 6.34 2.88 -15.83
C THR A 100 7.11 4.09 -15.35
N PHE A 101 8.27 4.30 -15.95
CA PHE A 101 9.12 5.46 -15.78
C PHE A 101 8.94 6.39 -16.98
N THR A 102 8.24 7.51 -16.78
CA THR A 102 8.03 8.53 -17.81
C THR A 102 9.38 9.12 -18.25
N GLU A 103 9.50 9.47 -19.53
CA GLU A 103 10.70 10.14 -20.03
C GLU A 103 10.95 11.47 -19.31
N ASN A 104 12.21 11.70 -18.95
CA ASN A 104 12.69 12.93 -18.35
C ASN A 104 14.16 13.16 -18.72
N THR A 105 14.71 14.33 -18.38
CA THR A 105 16.07 14.73 -18.78
C THR A 105 17.08 14.76 -17.63
N GLY A 106 16.63 14.50 -16.40
CA GLY A 106 17.46 14.48 -15.20
C GLY A 106 16.90 13.55 -14.13
N PHE A 107 17.56 13.48 -12.97
CA PHE A 107 17.10 12.69 -11.84
C PHE A 107 15.86 13.32 -11.21
N GLU A 108 14.75 12.57 -11.22
CA GLU A 108 13.48 12.98 -10.64
C GLU A 108 12.91 11.85 -9.78
N GLU A 109 12.14 12.23 -8.76
CA GLU A 109 11.49 11.28 -7.86
C GLU A 109 10.16 10.80 -8.46
N LEU A 110 10.05 9.49 -8.70
CA LEU A 110 8.78 8.82 -9.01
C LEU A 110 8.22 8.18 -7.74
N ASN A 111 7.01 8.58 -7.34
CA ASN A 111 6.26 7.88 -6.30
C ASN A 111 5.69 6.57 -6.87
N ILE A 112 6.15 5.44 -6.33
CA ILE A 112 5.70 4.09 -6.72
C ILE A 112 4.42 3.70 -5.98
N GLY A 113 4.27 4.19 -4.75
CA GLY A 113 3.18 3.86 -3.86
C GLY A 113 3.64 3.01 -2.67
N ALA A 114 2.69 2.38 -2.00
CA ALA A 114 2.94 1.66 -0.75
C ALA A 114 3.39 0.21 -1.00
N ILE A 115 4.51 -0.18 -0.39
CA ILE A 115 5.02 -1.56 -0.36
C ILE A 115 4.96 -2.11 1.07
N TYR A 116 4.75 -3.41 1.22
CA TYR A 116 4.77 -4.05 2.53
C TYR A 116 6.20 -4.48 2.90
N LEU A 117 6.69 -4.00 4.04
CA LEU A 117 7.97 -4.39 4.61
C LEU A 117 7.77 -5.09 5.96
N LYS A 118 8.62 -6.07 6.24
CA LYS A 118 8.72 -6.72 7.55
C LYS A 118 9.68 -5.94 8.44
N ALA A 119 9.57 -6.04 9.76
CA ALA A 119 10.55 -5.50 10.68
C ALA A 119 11.94 -6.12 10.40
N GLY A 120 12.97 -5.27 10.42
CA GLY A 120 14.34 -5.59 10.06
C GLY A 120 14.62 -5.47 8.56
N LYS A 121 15.55 -6.32 8.09
CA LYS A 121 16.06 -6.27 6.71
C LYS A 121 15.02 -6.76 5.71
N ASN A 122 14.83 -5.97 4.65
CA ASN A 122 14.08 -6.32 3.45
C ASN A 122 14.92 -6.02 2.20
N THR A 123 14.58 -6.63 1.08
CA THR A 123 15.20 -6.29 -0.21
C THR A 123 14.19 -5.62 -1.12
N ILE A 124 14.62 -4.59 -1.84
CA ILE A 124 13.86 -3.93 -2.90
C ILE A 124 14.73 -3.94 -4.15
N GLY A 125 14.23 -4.51 -5.24
CA GLY A 125 15.00 -4.66 -6.47
C GLY A 125 14.24 -4.17 -7.68
N LEU A 126 14.99 -3.62 -8.64
CA LEU A 126 14.49 -3.26 -9.97
C LEU A 126 15.24 -4.09 -11.02
N THR A 127 14.49 -4.82 -11.84
CA THR A 127 15.03 -5.69 -12.89
C THR A 127 14.62 -5.18 -14.26
N ALA A 128 15.55 -5.23 -15.21
CA ALA A 128 15.36 -4.83 -16.59
C ALA A 128 14.20 -5.60 -17.23
N SER A 129 13.19 -4.87 -17.69
CA SER A 129 12.21 -5.33 -18.67
C SER A 129 12.46 -4.60 -19.99
N TRP A 130 12.12 -3.30 -20.06
CA TRP A 130 12.52 -2.44 -21.19
C TRP A 130 13.93 -1.87 -20.99
N GLY A 131 14.45 -1.85 -19.77
CA GLY A 131 15.83 -1.45 -19.45
C GLY A 131 16.10 0.04 -19.67
N TRP A 132 17.30 0.37 -20.16
CA TRP A 132 17.70 1.68 -20.71
C TRP A 132 17.26 2.90 -19.91
N MET A 133 17.60 2.90 -18.62
CA MET A 133 17.40 4.02 -17.69
C MET A 133 18.50 4.06 -16.63
N TRP A 134 18.46 5.09 -15.79
CA TRP A 134 19.36 5.30 -14.66
C TRP A 134 18.55 5.35 -13.37
N VAL A 135 19.07 4.76 -12.31
CA VAL A 135 18.51 4.74 -10.96
C VAL A 135 19.54 5.30 -10.00
N ASP A 136 19.15 6.35 -9.29
CA ASP A 136 19.97 7.04 -8.30
C ASP A 136 19.75 6.42 -6.92
N ALA A 137 18.51 6.44 -6.42
CA ALA A 137 18.20 5.91 -5.10
C ALA A 137 16.78 5.31 -5.01
N PHE A 138 16.62 4.38 -4.07
CA PHE A 138 15.32 3.97 -3.56
C PHE A 138 15.04 4.74 -2.28
N VAL A 139 13.89 5.39 -2.20
CA VAL A 139 13.55 6.29 -1.09
C VAL A 139 12.32 5.75 -0.39
N ILE A 140 12.44 5.47 0.91
CA ILE A 140 11.30 5.10 1.76
C ILE A 140 11.24 6.01 2.99
N ASN A 141 10.07 6.09 3.59
CA ASN A 141 9.91 6.74 4.90
C ASN A 141 10.52 5.89 6.02
N ASP A 142 11.03 6.52 7.08
CA ASP A 142 11.64 5.84 8.23
C ASP A 142 10.63 5.22 9.22
N THR A 143 9.34 5.42 8.95
CA THR A 143 8.19 4.88 9.66
C THR A 143 7.14 4.39 8.66
N PRO A 144 6.36 3.35 8.98
CA PRO A 144 5.30 2.92 8.09
C PRO A 144 4.24 4.01 7.95
N ASN A 145 3.52 3.94 6.85
CA ASN A 145 2.37 4.77 6.56
C ASN A 145 1.33 4.60 7.67
N ALA A 146 0.88 5.73 8.22
CA ALA A 146 -0.27 5.73 9.09
C ALA A 146 -1.48 5.14 8.36
N ALA A 147 -2.35 4.45 9.11
CA ALA A 147 -3.64 4.02 8.58
C ALA A 147 -4.36 5.24 8.00
N LYS A 148 -4.73 5.16 6.72
CA LYS A 148 -5.43 6.27 6.04
C LYS A 148 -6.81 6.43 6.66
N ASP A 149 -7.05 7.56 7.33
CA ASP A 149 -8.40 7.96 7.70
C ASP A 149 -9.14 8.41 6.45
N VAL A 150 -10.08 7.57 6.01
CA VAL A 150 -10.94 7.80 4.84
C VAL A 150 -12.35 8.21 5.25
N THR A 151 -12.63 8.38 6.54
CA THR A 151 -13.98 8.65 7.05
C THR A 151 -14.55 9.95 6.49
N SER A 152 -13.71 10.96 6.28
CA SER A 152 -14.08 12.25 5.67
C SER A 152 -14.51 12.15 4.20
N LYS A 153 -14.12 11.07 3.51
CA LYS A 153 -14.49 10.82 2.10
C LYS A 153 -15.79 10.03 1.95
N LEU A 154 -16.37 9.55 3.06
CA LEU A 154 -17.61 8.80 3.04
C LEU A 154 -18.81 9.75 2.92
N ASN A 155 -19.74 9.45 2.02
CA ASN A 155 -20.99 10.17 1.96
C ASN A 155 -21.76 10.02 3.28
N PRO A 156 -22.35 11.10 3.83
CA PRO A 156 -23.01 11.01 5.12
C PRO A 156 -24.33 10.22 5.05
N THR A 157 -24.98 10.17 3.88
CA THR A 157 -26.34 9.63 3.71
C THR A 157 -26.45 8.67 2.52
N LEU A 158 -27.45 7.78 2.58
CA LEU A 158 -27.84 6.92 1.45
C LEU A 158 -28.38 7.76 0.28
N VAL A 159 -28.16 7.27 -0.94
CA VAL A 159 -28.65 7.93 -2.18
C VAL A 159 -30.18 7.99 -2.26
N ASN A 160 -30.88 7.01 -1.67
CA ASN A 160 -32.34 7.01 -1.59
C ASN A 160 -32.81 7.87 -0.39
N PRO A 161 -33.43 9.04 -0.60
CA PRO A 161 -33.88 9.90 0.50
C PRO A 161 -35.01 9.26 1.33
N LYS A 162 -35.74 8.31 0.75
CA LYS A 162 -36.83 7.55 1.40
C LYS A 162 -36.36 6.24 2.01
N ALA A 163 -35.04 6.03 2.20
CA ALA A 163 -34.51 4.81 2.79
C ALA A 163 -35.14 4.53 4.17
N ILE A 164 -35.55 3.28 4.37
CA ILE A 164 -36.17 2.82 5.61
C ILE A 164 -35.18 2.90 6.80
N PRO A 165 -35.68 2.96 8.06
CA PRO A 165 -34.82 3.07 9.24
C PRO A 165 -33.75 1.98 9.35
N ALA A 166 -34.08 0.72 9.01
CA ALA A 166 -33.14 -0.39 9.08
C ALA A 166 -31.94 -0.21 8.11
N ALA A 167 -32.19 0.24 6.88
CA ALA A 167 -31.14 0.49 5.90
C ALA A 167 -30.21 1.63 6.34
N LYS A 168 -30.77 2.71 6.90
CA LYS A 168 -29.98 3.82 7.47
C LYS A 168 -29.07 3.33 8.60
N LYS A 169 -29.61 2.54 9.54
CA LYS A 169 -28.85 1.98 10.66
C LYS A 169 -27.73 1.04 10.20
N LEU A 170 -27.99 0.19 9.20
CA LEU A 170 -26.96 -0.66 8.61
C LEU A 170 -25.85 0.19 7.97
N TYR A 171 -26.20 1.23 7.21
CA TYR A 171 -25.22 2.13 6.60
C TYR A 171 -24.34 2.84 7.64
N ASP A 172 -24.93 3.31 8.73
CA ASP A 172 -24.18 3.93 9.84
C ASP A 172 -23.22 2.93 10.49
N PHE A 173 -23.65 1.69 10.69
CA PHE A 173 -22.78 0.62 11.17
C PHE A 173 -21.60 0.37 10.21
N LEU A 174 -21.85 0.24 8.91
CA LEU A 174 -20.80 0.03 7.90
C LEU A 174 -19.80 1.19 7.88
N LYS A 175 -20.28 2.45 7.86
CA LYS A 175 -19.43 3.65 7.93
C LYS A 175 -18.55 3.66 9.18
N SER A 176 -19.12 3.33 10.34
CA SER A 176 -18.39 3.37 11.62
C SER A 176 -17.23 2.36 11.69
N ASN A 177 -17.31 1.27 10.91
CA ASN A 177 -16.31 0.20 10.83
C ASN A 177 -15.34 0.34 9.65
N TYR A 178 -15.69 1.10 8.60
CA TYR A 178 -14.88 1.24 7.40
C TYR A 178 -13.49 1.82 7.72
N GLY A 179 -12.44 1.15 7.23
CA GLY A 179 -11.05 1.48 7.54
C GLY A 179 -10.54 0.99 8.91
N LYS A 180 -11.41 0.46 9.79
CA LYS A 180 -11.05 -0.03 11.13
C LYS A 180 -11.12 -1.55 11.24
N ARG A 181 -12.08 -2.17 10.56
CA ARG A 181 -12.34 -3.61 10.61
C ARG A 181 -12.80 -4.13 9.25
N ILE A 182 -12.62 -5.43 9.03
CA ILE A 182 -13.20 -6.15 7.90
C ILE A 182 -14.32 -7.04 8.46
N LEU A 183 -15.52 -6.94 7.88
CA LEU A 183 -16.62 -7.83 8.22
C LEU A 183 -16.42 -9.17 7.50
N SER A 184 -16.43 -10.27 8.24
CA SER A 184 -16.42 -11.61 7.64
C SER A 184 -17.73 -11.85 6.89
N GLY A 185 -17.64 -12.38 5.68
CA GLY A 185 -18.81 -12.74 4.88
C GLY A 185 -18.66 -14.10 4.24
N GLN A 186 -19.79 -14.76 3.98
CA GLN A 186 -19.86 -16.02 3.26
C GLN A 186 -21.07 -16.01 2.33
N VAL A 187 -20.91 -16.56 1.12
CA VAL A 187 -22.01 -16.82 0.19
C VAL A 187 -22.72 -18.10 0.62
N GLY A 188 -24.06 -18.06 0.66
CA GLY A 188 -24.88 -19.25 0.91
C GLY A 188 -24.84 -20.27 -0.24
N ALA A 189 -25.58 -21.36 -0.07
CA ALA A 189 -25.84 -22.26 -1.18
C ALA A 189 -26.71 -21.56 -2.24
N ALA A 190 -26.61 -22.01 -3.49
CA ALA A 190 -27.59 -21.67 -4.51
C ALA A 190 -28.95 -22.25 -4.07
N GLY A 191 -29.96 -21.40 -3.89
CA GLY A 191 -31.27 -21.85 -3.45
C GLY A 191 -32.13 -20.70 -2.94
N GLN A 192 -33.13 -21.02 -2.14
CA GLN A 192 -34.02 -20.02 -1.55
C GLN A 192 -33.34 -19.24 -0.43
N ALA A 193 -33.87 -18.04 -0.19
CA ALA A 193 -33.43 -17.25 0.93
C ALA A 193 -33.67 -17.98 2.27
N GLY A 194 -32.60 -18.31 3.00
CA GLY A 194 -32.68 -19.15 4.20
C GLY A 194 -31.96 -20.50 4.08
N ASP A 195 -31.51 -20.88 2.88
CA ASP A 195 -30.71 -22.10 2.69
C ASP A 195 -29.24 -21.86 3.07
N GLU A 196 -28.98 -21.94 4.38
CA GLU A 196 -27.62 -21.94 4.92
C GLU A 196 -26.90 -23.22 4.48
N GLY A 197 -26.26 -23.15 3.31
CA GLY A 197 -25.38 -24.20 2.80
C GLY A 197 -24.35 -24.69 3.83
N GLN A 198 -23.70 -25.82 3.54
CA GLN A 198 -22.73 -26.44 4.45
C GLN A 198 -21.52 -25.54 4.77
N GLU A 199 -21.27 -24.52 3.96
CA GLU A 199 -20.15 -23.59 4.06
C GLU A 199 -20.15 -22.84 5.40
N ILE A 200 -21.30 -22.31 5.83
CA ILE A 200 -21.43 -21.57 7.10
C ILE A 200 -21.11 -22.50 8.28
N GLN A 201 -21.62 -23.73 8.25
CA GLN A 201 -21.36 -24.74 9.28
C GLN A 201 -19.89 -25.16 9.31
N ARG A 202 -19.25 -25.29 8.14
CA ARG A 202 -17.81 -25.60 8.04
C ARG A 202 -16.95 -24.49 8.65
N ILE A 203 -17.29 -23.23 8.41
CA ILE A 203 -16.60 -22.08 9.03
C ILE A 203 -16.76 -22.12 10.55
N GLN A 204 -17.98 -22.36 11.05
CA GLN A 204 -18.22 -22.49 12.49
C GLN A 204 -17.43 -23.63 13.10
N LYS A 205 -17.39 -24.80 12.44
CA LYS A 205 -16.64 -25.97 12.93
C LYS A 205 -15.13 -25.74 12.94
N ALA A 206 -14.60 -25.06 11.93
CA ALA A 206 -13.16 -24.83 11.80
C ALA A 206 -12.65 -23.68 12.69
N THR A 207 -13.47 -22.65 12.91
CA THR A 207 -13.03 -21.40 13.56
C THR A 207 -13.70 -21.11 14.91
N GLY A 208 -14.79 -21.81 15.22
CA GLY A 208 -15.66 -21.50 16.36
C GLY A 208 -16.49 -20.22 16.20
N LYS A 209 -16.50 -19.60 15.01
CA LYS A 209 -17.19 -18.33 14.73
C LYS A 209 -18.05 -18.41 13.46
N LEU A 210 -19.11 -17.60 13.42
CA LEU A 210 -19.96 -17.40 12.24
C LEU A 210 -19.52 -16.16 11.43
N PRO A 211 -19.76 -16.14 10.11
CA PRO A 211 -19.64 -14.93 9.29
C PRO A 211 -20.66 -13.87 9.74
N ALA A 212 -20.28 -12.60 9.68
CA ALA A 212 -21.14 -11.47 10.03
C ALA A 212 -22.08 -11.05 8.89
N VAL A 213 -21.69 -11.34 7.64
CA VAL A 213 -22.46 -11.03 6.44
C VAL A 213 -22.78 -12.33 5.71
N TRP A 214 -24.06 -12.53 5.40
CA TRP A 214 -24.50 -13.60 4.53
C TRP A 214 -24.87 -13.02 3.17
N ASN A 215 -24.19 -13.49 2.12
CA ASN A 215 -24.47 -13.13 0.74
C ASN A 215 -25.38 -14.20 0.10
N MET A 216 -26.39 -13.74 -0.63
CA MET A 216 -27.48 -14.55 -1.19
C MET A 216 -27.74 -14.11 -2.63
N ASP A 217 -28.34 -14.99 -3.41
CA ASP A 217 -28.69 -14.76 -4.81
C ASP A 217 -30.20 -14.96 -5.02
N PHE A 218 -30.82 -14.13 -5.87
CA PHE A 218 -32.23 -14.22 -6.27
C PHE A 218 -32.41 -14.99 -7.58
N ILE A 219 -31.40 -15.73 -8.06
CA ILE A 219 -31.42 -16.47 -9.33
C ILE A 219 -32.64 -17.38 -9.52
N PHE A 220 -33.22 -17.93 -8.45
CA PHE A 220 -34.40 -18.80 -8.50
C PHE A 220 -35.74 -18.08 -8.35
N GLU A 221 -35.75 -16.75 -8.21
CA GLU A 221 -36.95 -15.92 -8.19
C GLU A 221 -37.30 -15.35 -9.57
N SER A 222 -36.61 -15.82 -10.62
CA SER A 222 -36.97 -15.49 -12.00
C SER A 222 -38.31 -16.14 -12.37
N ASN A 223 -39.17 -15.39 -13.05
CA ASN A 223 -40.46 -15.86 -13.59
C ASN A 223 -40.38 -16.20 -15.08
N ASP A 224 -39.17 -16.28 -15.64
CA ASP A 224 -38.92 -16.56 -17.05
C ASP A 224 -39.08 -18.06 -17.39
#